data_AF-A0A369VEW9-F1
#
_entry.id   AF-A0A369VEW9-F1
#
_cell.length_a   1.000
_cell.length_b   1.000
_cell.length_c   1.000
_cell.angle_alpha   90.00
_cell.angle_beta   90.00
_cell.angle_gamma   90.00
#
_symmetry.space_group_name_H-M   'P 1'
#
loop_
_entity.id
_entity.type
_entity.pdbx_description
1 polymer ?
#
loop_
_entity_poly.entity_id
_entity_poly.type
_entity_poly.pdbx_seq_one_letter_code
_entity_poly.pdbx_strand_id
1 'polypeptide(L)'
;MIEQHDQALDDGDQVLDDVTDFDQFFAEQTTAPRGLPLRLFGRTYTLPARLPALYVLQLHRVMHSANPEDVSRLLAALFGPDALNHWAEAGMDDRQLGIVLMWSTANVANPGAMTLEQAAAEYDRREAAKAGKAQRPATARPKNRQKNKGKRHNSGRR
;
A
#
# COMPACT_ATOMS: atom_id res chain seq x y z
N MET A 1 -72.58 3.31 34.17
CA MET A 1 -71.65 2.29 33.63
C MET A 1 -71.32 2.77 32.23
N ILE A 2 -70.29 3.57 32.00
CA ILE A 2 -68.84 3.27 32.14
C ILE A 2 -68.56 1.86 31.64
N GLU A 3 -68.08 1.75 30.41
CA GLU A 3 -66.78 1.12 30.13
C GLU A 3 -66.30 1.50 28.72
N GLN A 4 -65.26 2.34 28.72
CA GLN A 4 -64.42 2.66 27.57
C GLN A 4 -63.62 1.40 27.23
N HIS A 5 -63.77 0.86 26.03
CA HIS A 5 -62.72 0.03 25.44
C HIS A 5 -61.97 0.91 24.44
N ASP A 6 -61.15 1.78 25.03
CA ASP A 6 -60.00 2.40 24.40
C ASP A 6 -58.99 1.25 24.16
N GLN A 7 -59.08 0.62 22.99
CA GLN A 7 -58.13 -0.42 22.62
C GLN A 7 -56.83 0.26 22.16
N ALA A 8 -56.07 0.67 23.17
CA ALA A 8 -54.71 1.16 23.06
C ALA A 8 -53.83 0.13 22.34
N LEU A 9 -53.17 0.60 21.28
CA LEU A 9 -51.78 0.32 20.93
C LEU A 9 -51.29 -1.09 21.31
N ASP A 10 -51.56 -2.08 20.45
CA ASP A 10 -50.70 -3.27 20.41
C ASP A 10 -49.46 -2.90 19.59
N ASP A 11 -48.54 -2.28 20.33
CA ASP A 11 -47.13 -2.08 20.03
C ASP A 11 -46.50 -3.46 19.82
N GLY A 12 -46.52 -3.91 18.58
CA GLY A 12 -45.91 -5.16 18.16
C GLY A 12 -45.24 -4.95 16.83
N ASP A 13 -44.21 -4.12 16.83
CA ASP A 13 -43.23 -3.89 15.78
C ASP A 13 -42.70 -5.23 15.24
N GLN A 14 -43.46 -5.91 14.39
CA GLN A 14 -43.07 -7.13 13.66
C GLN A 14 -42.17 -6.75 12.49
N VAL A 15 -41.12 -5.99 12.78
CA VAL A 15 -40.16 -5.58 11.77
C VAL A 15 -38.78 -6.01 12.27
N LEU A 16 -38.21 -6.95 11.50
CA LEU A 16 -36.79 -7.32 11.43
C LEU A 16 -36.30 -8.52 12.26
N ASP A 17 -36.99 -9.66 12.22
CA ASP A 17 -36.41 -10.96 12.65
C ASP A 17 -35.48 -11.60 11.60
N ASP A 18 -35.01 -10.85 10.62
CA ASP A 18 -34.01 -11.32 9.63
C ASP A 18 -32.86 -10.32 9.50
N VAL A 19 -32.35 -9.84 10.64
CA VAL A 19 -31.10 -9.09 10.69
C VAL A 19 -29.96 -10.11 10.78
N THR A 20 -29.21 -10.24 9.70
CA THR A 20 -27.95 -11.01 9.70
C THR A 20 -26.95 -10.37 10.64
N ASP A 21 -26.71 -11.01 11.80
CA ASP A 21 -25.72 -10.59 12.77
C ASP A 21 -24.30 -11.01 12.32
N PHE A 22 -23.59 -10.05 11.70
CA PHE A 22 -22.21 -10.23 11.31
C PHE A 22 -21.25 -10.31 12.50
N ASP A 23 -21.57 -9.67 13.64
CA ASP A 23 -20.72 -9.70 14.82
C ASP A 23 -20.67 -11.12 15.40
N GLN A 24 -21.83 -11.80 15.43
CA GLN A 24 -21.93 -13.22 15.80
C GLN A 24 -21.21 -14.13 14.79
N PHE A 25 -21.40 -13.90 13.48
CA PHE A 25 -20.73 -14.68 12.43
C PHE A 25 -19.19 -14.55 12.47
N PHE A 26 -18.67 -13.36 12.79
CA PHE A 26 -17.23 -13.17 12.94
C PHE A 26 -16.69 -13.75 14.24
N ALA A 27 -17.45 -13.67 15.34
CA ALA A 27 -17.09 -14.29 16.62
C ALA A 27 -16.86 -15.81 16.44
N GLU A 28 -17.75 -16.49 15.72
CA GLU A 28 -17.65 -17.94 15.43
C GLU A 28 -16.44 -18.31 14.56
N GLN A 29 -15.97 -17.39 13.69
CA GLN A 29 -14.80 -17.61 12.81
C GLN A 29 -13.45 -17.26 13.45
N THR A 30 -13.42 -16.89 14.73
CA THR A 30 -12.21 -16.44 15.42
C THR A 30 -11.31 -17.60 15.87
N THR A 31 -10.87 -18.45 14.94
CA THR A 31 -9.63 -19.20 15.15
C THR A 31 -8.48 -18.25 14.84
N ALA A 32 -7.98 -17.53 15.85
CA ALA A 32 -6.92 -16.54 15.67
C ALA A 32 -5.65 -17.21 15.12
N PRO A 33 -5.28 -16.98 13.85
CA PRO A 33 -4.05 -17.55 13.32
C PRO A 33 -2.87 -16.84 13.99
N ARG A 34 -1.84 -17.61 14.35
CA ARG A 34 -0.64 -17.05 15.01
C ARG A 34 0.12 -16.17 14.03
N GLY A 35 0.40 -14.94 14.44
CA GLY A 35 1.20 -13.99 13.67
C GLY A 35 2.65 -14.45 13.49
N LEU A 36 3.33 -13.90 12.49
CA LEU A 36 4.74 -14.22 12.22
C LEU A 36 5.66 -13.32 13.06
N PRO A 37 6.58 -13.89 13.85
CA PRO A 37 7.54 -13.09 14.60
C PRO A 37 8.61 -12.49 13.67
N LEU A 38 8.93 -11.23 13.88
CA LEU A 38 9.98 -10.47 13.21
C LEU A 38 10.86 -9.82 14.27
N ARG A 39 12.16 -10.05 14.25
CA ARG A 39 13.08 -9.44 15.22
C ARG A 39 13.88 -8.32 14.56
N LEU A 40 13.77 -7.10 15.10
CA LEU A 40 14.46 -5.91 14.62
C LEU A 40 15.03 -5.13 15.81
N PHE A 41 16.31 -4.71 15.70
CA PHE A 41 17.01 -3.93 16.73
C PHE A 41 16.86 -4.52 18.15
N GLY A 42 16.96 -5.84 18.28
CA GLY A 42 16.83 -6.53 19.57
C GLY A 42 15.40 -6.75 20.07
N ARG A 43 14.39 -6.07 19.51
CA ARG A 43 12.96 -6.20 19.85
C ARG A 43 12.25 -7.17 18.90
N THR A 44 11.35 -7.99 19.44
CA THR A 44 10.50 -8.88 18.65
C THR A 44 9.16 -8.20 18.40
N TYR A 45 8.77 -8.15 17.14
CA TYR A 45 7.51 -7.66 16.61
C TYR A 45 6.71 -8.84 16.07
N THR A 46 5.39 -8.73 16.08
CA THR A 46 4.51 -9.77 15.53
C THR A 46 3.77 -9.19 14.35
N LEU A 47 4.00 -9.77 13.18
CA LEU A 47 3.22 -9.49 11.99
C LEU A 47 1.83 -10.13 12.16
N PRO A 48 0.73 -9.39 11.93
CA PRO A 48 -0.61 -9.95 12.07
C PRO A 48 -0.84 -11.05 11.05
N ALA A 49 -1.54 -12.11 11.44
CA ALA A 49 -1.81 -13.24 10.56
C ALA A 49 -2.89 -12.96 9.48
N ARG A 50 -3.59 -11.84 9.60
CA ARG A 50 -4.53 -11.32 8.60
C ARG A 50 -4.21 -9.85 8.36
N LEU A 51 -4.36 -9.39 7.12
CA LEU A 51 -4.15 -7.99 6.78
C LEU A 51 -5.19 -7.11 7.49
N PRO A 52 -4.78 -6.12 8.30
CA PRO A 52 -5.70 -5.13 8.83
C PRO A 52 -6.39 -4.37 7.68
N ALA A 53 -7.69 -4.07 7.80
CA ALA A 53 -8.42 -3.37 6.74
C ALA A 53 -7.79 -2.01 6.38
N LEU A 54 -7.29 -1.28 7.39
CA LEU A 54 -6.56 -0.02 7.21
C LEU A 54 -5.30 -0.19 6.35
N TYR A 55 -4.61 -1.31 6.47
CA TYR A 55 -3.44 -1.60 5.65
C TYR A 55 -3.80 -1.71 4.17
N VAL A 56 -4.87 -2.43 3.84
CA VAL A 56 -5.32 -2.61 2.45
C VAL A 56 -5.69 -1.26 1.83
N LEU A 57 -6.38 -0.41 2.58
CA LEU A 57 -6.77 0.94 2.14
C LEU A 57 -5.54 1.85 1.92
N GLN A 58 -4.52 1.74 2.76
CA GLN A 58 -3.31 2.55 2.67
C GLN A 58 -2.34 2.02 1.61
N LEU A 59 -2.29 0.71 1.37
CA LEU A 59 -1.44 0.09 0.35
C LEU A 59 -1.73 0.66 -1.04
N HIS A 60 -3.01 0.86 -1.36
CA HIS A 60 -3.41 1.45 -2.64
C HIS A 60 -2.89 2.89 -2.82
N ARG A 61 -2.69 3.63 -1.73
CA ARG A 61 -2.11 4.98 -1.76
C ARG A 61 -0.59 4.93 -1.95
N VAL A 62 0.08 4.03 -1.24
CA VAL A 62 1.54 3.83 -1.32
C VAL A 62 1.96 3.32 -2.69
N MET A 63 1.18 2.45 -3.35
CA MET A 63 1.51 1.95 -4.68
C MET A 63 1.64 3.05 -5.75
N HIS A 64 0.98 4.19 -5.54
CA HIS A 64 1.01 5.34 -6.44
C HIS A 64 1.85 6.52 -5.92
N SER A 65 2.40 6.42 -4.70
CA SER A 65 3.15 7.49 -4.04
C SER A 65 4.62 7.07 -3.86
N ALA A 66 5.54 7.96 -4.18
CA ALA A 66 6.97 7.78 -3.91
C ALA A 66 7.39 8.39 -2.56
N ASN A 67 6.44 8.73 -1.68
CA ASN A 67 6.73 9.40 -0.42
C ASN A 67 7.10 8.38 0.69
N PRO A 68 8.28 8.50 1.32
CA PRO A 68 8.69 7.63 2.44
C PRO A 68 7.77 7.74 3.66
N GLU A 69 7.07 8.86 3.87
CA GLU A 69 6.08 8.97 4.95
C GLU A 69 4.91 8.01 4.77
N ASP A 70 4.49 7.74 3.53
CA ASP A 70 3.37 6.84 3.27
C ASP A 70 3.75 5.38 3.55
N VAL A 71 5.01 5.00 3.27
CA VAL A 71 5.60 3.70 3.66
C VAL A 71 5.60 3.53 5.18
N SER A 72 5.99 4.59 5.89
CA SER A 72 5.97 4.60 7.35
C SER A 72 4.55 4.45 7.90
N ARG A 73 3.58 5.21 7.39
CA ARG A 73 2.17 5.08 7.83
C ARG A 73 1.63 3.66 7.60
N LEU A 74 1.98 3.05 6.48
CA LEU A 74 1.56 1.70 6.14
C LEU A 74 2.17 0.64 7.07
N LEU A 75 3.45 0.78 7.42
CA LEU A 75 4.11 -0.10 8.40
C LEU A 75 3.57 0.12 9.82
N ALA A 76 3.22 1.35 10.20
CA ALA A 76 2.58 1.64 11.47
C ALA A 76 1.20 0.95 11.59
N ALA A 77 0.48 0.74 10.49
CA ALA A 77 -0.77 -0.03 10.49
C ALA A 77 -0.56 -1.53 10.76
N LEU A 78 0.64 -2.08 10.51
CA LEU A 78 0.96 -3.49 10.78
C LEU A 78 1.58 -3.71 12.16
N PHE A 79 2.54 -2.85 12.53
CA PHE A 79 3.39 -3.04 13.71
C PHE A 79 3.10 -2.05 14.85
N GLY A 80 2.23 -1.07 14.61
CA GLY A 80 1.95 0.03 15.51
C GLY A 80 2.93 1.21 15.36
N PRO A 81 2.55 2.42 15.79
CA PRO A 81 3.40 3.60 15.72
C PRO A 81 4.66 3.47 16.60
N ASP A 82 4.59 2.76 17.72
CA ASP A 82 5.72 2.55 18.63
C ASP A 82 6.87 1.76 17.98
N ALA A 83 6.54 0.84 17.08
CA ALA A 83 7.54 0.08 16.34
C ALA A 83 8.36 1.01 15.45
N LEU A 84 7.70 1.95 14.76
CA LEU A 84 8.37 2.90 13.88
C LEU A 84 9.21 3.92 14.63
N ASN A 85 8.71 4.43 15.75
CA ASN A 85 9.51 5.31 16.59
C ASN A 85 10.81 4.62 17.02
N HIS A 86 10.73 3.36 17.47
CA HIS A 86 11.91 2.58 17.82
C HIS A 86 12.86 2.35 16.64
N TRP A 87 12.34 2.10 15.43
CA TRP A 87 13.18 1.92 14.25
C TRP A 87 13.85 3.22 13.81
N ALA A 88 13.13 4.34 13.88
CA ALA A 88 13.68 5.66 13.60
C ALA A 88 14.77 6.04 14.60
N GLU A 89 14.55 5.80 15.91
CA GLU A 89 15.54 5.98 16.96
C GLU A 89 16.79 5.10 16.76
N ALA A 90 16.60 3.88 16.25
CA ALA A 90 17.68 2.97 15.91
C ALA A 90 18.41 3.34 14.59
N GLY A 91 17.99 4.39 13.90
CA GLY A 91 18.61 4.88 12.67
C GLY A 91 18.26 4.08 11.41
N MET A 92 17.06 3.49 11.36
CA MET A 92 16.60 2.76 10.17
C MET A 92 16.43 3.69 8.97
N ASP A 93 17.01 3.31 7.83
CA ASP A 93 16.94 4.08 6.58
C ASP A 93 15.70 3.74 5.73
N ASP A 94 15.40 4.59 4.74
CA ASP A 94 14.25 4.41 3.83
C ASP A 94 14.31 3.08 3.08
N ARG A 95 15.52 2.61 2.76
CA ARG A 95 15.75 1.33 2.09
C ARG A 95 15.34 0.17 2.98
N GLN A 96 15.77 0.16 4.23
CA GLN A 96 15.44 -0.86 5.22
C GLN A 96 13.93 -0.88 5.48
N LEU A 97 13.27 0.29 5.57
CA LEU A 97 11.81 0.38 5.67
C LEU A 97 11.13 -0.26 4.44
N GLY A 98 11.62 0.04 3.23
CA GLY A 98 11.12 -0.55 2.00
C GLY A 98 11.24 -2.07 1.94
N ILE A 99 12.35 -2.62 2.43
CA ILE A 99 12.58 -4.07 2.52
C ILE A 99 11.61 -4.71 3.52
N VAL A 100 11.46 -4.13 4.71
CA VAL A 100 10.52 -4.61 5.73
C VAL A 100 9.09 -4.60 5.20
N LEU A 101 8.70 -3.55 4.46
CA LEU A 101 7.37 -3.48 3.84
C LEU A 101 7.18 -4.58 2.79
N MET A 102 8.16 -4.80 1.91
CA MET A 102 8.09 -5.84 0.89
C MET A 102 8.00 -7.25 1.50
N TRP A 103 8.82 -7.51 2.52
CA TRP A 103 8.75 -8.77 3.24
C TRP A 103 7.40 -8.95 3.95
N SER A 104 6.91 -7.91 4.62
CA SER A 104 5.65 -7.95 5.36
C SER A 104 4.47 -8.18 4.43
N THR A 105 4.35 -7.43 3.32
CA THR A 105 3.29 -7.64 2.31
C THR A 105 3.22 -9.08 1.82
N ALA A 106 4.37 -9.66 1.45
CA ALA A 106 4.44 -11.01 0.93
C ALA A 106 4.04 -12.05 1.98
N ASN A 107 4.55 -11.90 3.21
CA ASN A 107 4.36 -12.90 4.27
C ASN A 107 3.05 -12.78 5.02
N VAL A 108 2.36 -11.62 5.03
CA VAL A 108 0.99 -11.57 5.54
C VAL A 108 0.05 -12.33 4.62
N ALA A 109 0.19 -12.18 3.30
CA ALA A 109 -0.70 -12.84 2.34
C ALA A 109 -0.45 -14.36 2.27
N ASN A 110 0.82 -14.78 2.34
CA ASN A 110 1.22 -16.17 2.34
C ASN A 110 2.45 -16.36 3.25
N PRO A 111 2.26 -16.86 4.49
CA PRO A 111 3.36 -17.08 5.43
C PRO A 111 4.49 -17.92 4.83
N GLY A 112 5.71 -17.39 4.83
CA GLY A 112 6.89 -18.07 4.27
C GLY A 112 7.09 -17.90 2.77
N ALA A 113 6.28 -17.08 2.09
CA ALA A 113 6.43 -16.82 0.65
C ALA A 113 7.73 -16.10 0.29
N MET A 114 8.32 -15.34 1.21
CA MET A 114 9.52 -14.55 0.93
C MET A 114 10.43 -14.45 2.15
N THR A 115 11.73 -14.74 1.98
CA THR A 115 12.74 -14.49 3.01
C THR A 115 13.15 -13.01 3.04
N LEU A 116 13.78 -12.55 4.13
CA LEU A 116 14.30 -11.17 4.23
C LEU A 116 15.36 -10.90 3.15
N GLU A 117 16.20 -11.88 2.83
CA GLU A 117 17.23 -11.78 1.78
C GLU A 117 16.59 -11.63 0.39
N GLN A 118 15.53 -12.40 0.12
CA GLN A 118 14.78 -12.28 -1.13
C GLN A 118 14.08 -10.92 -1.25
N ALA A 119 13.52 -10.41 -0.15
CA ALA A 119 12.92 -9.07 -0.12
C ALA A 119 13.97 -7.97 -0.38
N ALA A 120 15.17 -8.09 0.21
CA ALA A 120 16.26 -7.15 -0.03
C ALA A 120 16.69 -7.15 -1.51
N ALA A 121 16.92 -8.34 -2.09
CA ALA A 121 17.34 -8.47 -3.48
C ALA A 121 16.28 -7.95 -4.47
N GLU A 122 14.99 -8.23 -4.21
CA GLU A 122 13.90 -7.77 -5.06
C GLU A 122 13.65 -6.25 -4.90
N TYR A 123 13.80 -5.70 -3.70
CA TYR A 123 13.76 -4.25 -3.48
C TYR A 123 14.88 -3.55 -4.26
N ASP A 124 16.13 -4.02 -4.13
CA ASP A 124 17.27 -3.46 -4.86
C ASP A 124 17.08 -3.56 -6.37
N ARG A 125 16.55 -4.69 -6.87
CA ARG A 125 16.21 -4.86 -8.29
C ARG A 125 15.17 -3.84 -8.75
N ARG A 126 14.11 -3.60 -7.96
CA ARG A 126 13.05 -2.65 -8.31
C ARG A 126 13.54 -1.21 -8.28
N GLU A 127 14.33 -0.84 -7.28
CA GLU A 127 14.94 0.50 -7.22
C GLU A 127 15.92 0.72 -8.37
N ALA A 128 16.76 -0.27 -8.69
CA ALA A 128 17.63 -0.21 -9.87
C ALA A 128 16.84 -0.09 -11.19
N ALA A 129 15.71 -0.79 -11.32
CA ALA A 129 14.85 -0.71 -12.50
C ALA A 129 14.11 0.65 -12.61
N LYS A 130 13.73 1.27 -11.48
CA LYS A 130 13.18 2.64 -11.45
C LYS A 130 14.24 3.68 -11.81
N ALA A 131 15.44 3.57 -11.22
CA ALA A 131 16.58 4.43 -11.54
C ALA A 131 16.98 4.32 -13.02
N GLY A 132 17.01 3.11 -13.57
CA GLY A 132 17.29 2.86 -14.99
C GLY A 132 16.21 3.40 -15.95
N LYS A 133 14.95 3.54 -15.50
CA LYS A 133 13.88 4.18 -16.28
C LYS A 133 13.91 5.71 -16.19
N ALA A 134 14.40 6.27 -15.08
CA ALA A 134 14.59 7.71 -14.92
C ALA A 134 15.81 8.25 -15.70
N GLN A 135 16.82 7.40 -15.96
CA GLN A 135 17.95 7.70 -16.84
C GLN A 135 17.71 7.18 -18.27
N ARG A 136 16.60 7.55 -18.92
CA ARG A 136 16.68 7.72 -20.38
C ARG A 136 17.20 9.14 -20.59
N PRO A 137 18.48 9.35 -20.98
CA PRO A 137 18.86 10.66 -21.48
C PRO A 137 17.88 10.99 -22.60
N ALA A 138 17.19 12.13 -22.49
CA ALA A 138 16.37 12.64 -23.57
C ALA A 138 17.25 12.58 -24.82
N THR A 139 16.95 11.65 -25.73
CA THR A 139 17.66 11.54 -26.99
C THR A 139 17.45 12.89 -27.67
N ALA A 140 18.50 13.70 -27.67
CA ALA A 140 18.52 14.98 -28.31
C ALA A 140 18.03 14.76 -29.74
N ARG A 141 16.82 15.25 -30.03
CA ARG A 141 16.29 15.30 -31.38
C ARG A 141 17.39 15.86 -32.28
N PRO A 142 17.84 15.15 -33.33
CA PRO A 142 18.79 15.75 -34.26
C PRO A 142 18.10 16.96 -34.87
N LYS A 143 18.59 18.15 -34.52
CA LYS A 143 18.08 19.43 -35.00
C LYS A 143 18.54 19.63 -36.44
N ASN A 144 18.05 18.79 -37.35
CA ASN A 144 18.32 18.95 -38.77
C ASN A 144 17.34 19.97 -39.35
N ARG A 145 17.59 21.24 -39.05
CA ARG A 145 16.87 22.35 -39.65
C ARG A 145 17.83 23.52 -39.83
N GLN A 146 18.45 23.60 -41.01
CA GLN A 146 18.48 24.76 -41.92
C GLN A 146 19.73 24.80 -42.81
N LYS A 147 19.49 24.86 -44.13
CA LYS A 147 20.08 25.76 -45.16
C LYS A 147 19.99 25.05 -46.52
N ASN A 148 19.31 25.55 -47.55
CA ASN A 148 19.42 26.88 -48.13
C ASN A 148 18.14 27.27 -48.88
N LYS A 149 17.73 28.54 -48.74
CA LYS A 149 16.82 29.24 -49.66
C LYS A 149 17.45 30.59 -49.99
N GLY A 150 17.63 30.85 -51.29
CA GLY A 150 18.20 32.07 -51.88
C GLY A 150 19.55 31.80 -52.57
N LYS A 151 19.83 32.15 -53.82
CA LYS A 151 19.34 33.25 -54.67
C LYS A 151 19.49 32.87 -56.16
N ARG A 152 18.63 33.49 -56.98
CA ARG A 152 18.60 33.47 -58.46
C ARG A 152 19.88 34.09 -59.05
N HIS A 153 20.34 33.60 -60.21
CA HIS A 153 20.95 34.47 -61.22
C HIS A 153 20.58 34.02 -62.64
N ASN A 154 20.13 35.01 -63.39
CA ASN A 154 19.79 35.05 -64.80
C ASN A 154 21.07 35.09 -65.66
N SER A 155 21.11 34.42 -66.81
CA SER A 155 21.82 34.89 -68.01
C SER A 155 21.31 34.13 -69.24
N GLY A 156 20.68 34.86 -70.18
CA GLY A 156 20.28 34.32 -71.49
C GLY A 156 21.44 34.19 -72.50
N ARG A 157 21.03 34.03 -73.78
CA ARG A 157 21.84 33.86 -75.02
C ARG A 157 22.40 32.43 -75.16
N ARG A 158 22.21 31.69 -76.25
CA ARG A 158 22.03 31.99 -77.68
C ARG A 158 21.10 30.95 -78.32
#